data_AF-A0A9E5U2T5-F1
#
_entry.id   AF-A0A9E5U2T5-F1
#
_cell.length_a   1.000
_cell.length_b   1.000
_cell.length_c   1.000
_cell.angle_alpha   90.00
_cell.angle_beta   90.00
_cell.angle_gamma   90.00
#
_symmetry.space_group_name_H-M   'P 1'
#
loop_
_entity.id
_entity.type
_entity.pdbx_description
1 polymer ?
#
loop_
_entity_poly.entity_id
_entity_poly.type
_entity_poly.pdbx_seq_one_letter_code
_entity_poly.pdbx_strand_id
1 'polypeptide(L)'
;MTSRPSPETMRKLDALKEAKRKWDHVYSLTEQFASKSSGQFQAPGQKGGSGIQSDIQALKGRLSRAARDVGQVLLGGGLGRLAEDANQVALLARRIGASQMGQLGTLRDMVAGVRSRIERAEKTVHSGEQEESEG
;
A
#
# COMPACT_ATOMS: atom_id res chain seq x y z
N MET A 1 18.26 -5.01 31.59
CA MET A 1 18.01 -6.32 30.97
C MET A 1 16.93 -6.10 29.92
N THR A 2 17.19 -6.32 28.64
CA THR A 2 16.16 -6.15 27.60
C THR A 2 15.19 -7.32 27.69
N SER A 3 14.01 -7.07 28.26
CA SER A 3 12.91 -8.03 28.30
C SER A 3 12.59 -8.47 26.88
N ARG A 4 12.47 -9.79 26.68
CA ARG A 4 12.11 -10.36 25.37
C ARG A 4 10.68 -9.93 25.05
N PRO A 5 10.40 -9.43 23.82
CA PRO A 5 9.08 -8.96 23.46
C PRO A 5 8.01 -10.05 23.62
N SER A 6 6.79 -9.63 23.95
CA SER A 6 5.68 -10.57 24.09
C SER A 6 5.39 -11.29 22.76
N PRO A 7 4.84 -12.53 22.77
CA PRO A 7 4.48 -13.23 21.52
C PRO A 7 3.51 -12.43 20.64
N GLU A 8 2.61 -11.65 21.26
CA GLU A 8 1.70 -10.76 20.55
C GLU A 8 2.45 -9.60 19.89
N THR A 9 3.38 -8.97 20.62
CA THR A 9 4.23 -7.91 20.09
C THR A 9 5.07 -8.41 18.92
N MET A 10 5.73 -9.56 19.07
CA MET A 10 6.52 -10.18 17.99
C MET A 10 5.66 -10.40 16.74
N ARG A 11 4.43 -10.93 16.91
CA ARG A 11 3.49 -11.13 15.80
C ARG A 11 3.11 -9.82 15.10
N LYS A 12 2.84 -8.75 15.86
CA LYS A 12 2.56 -7.41 15.29
C LYS A 12 3.78 -6.87 14.53
N LEU A 13 4.98 -6.99 15.10
CA LEU A 13 6.21 -6.52 14.48
C LEU A 13 6.55 -7.27 13.20
N ASP A 14 6.39 -8.59 13.18
CA ASP A 14 6.62 -9.40 11.98
C ASP A 14 5.62 -9.03 10.87
N ALA A 15 4.34 -8.85 11.21
CA ALA A 15 3.34 -8.37 10.27
C ALA A 15 3.66 -6.98 9.72
N LEU A 16 4.13 -6.04 10.55
CA LEU A 16 4.53 -4.70 10.11
C LEU A 16 5.75 -4.72 9.19
N LYS A 17 6.76 -5.52 9.52
CA LYS A 17 7.97 -5.68 8.70
C LYS A 17 7.63 -6.30 7.34
N GLU A 18 6.81 -7.35 7.32
CA GLU A 18 6.36 -7.97 6.08
C GLU A 18 5.48 -7.01 5.27
N ALA A 19 4.53 -6.33 5.91
CA ALA A 19 3.67 -5.34 5.27
C ALA A 19 4.50 -4.23 4.63
N LYS A 20 5.52 -3.70 5.30
CA LYS A 20 6.42 -2.65 4.78
C LYS A 20 7.12 -3.09 3.50
N ARG A 21 7.73 -4.28 3.48
CA ARG A 21 8.39 -4.84 2.28
C ARG A 21 7.42 -5.01 1.12
N LYS A 22 6.23 -5.55 1.39
CA LYS A 22 5.19 -5.72 0.36
C LYS A 22 4.62 -4.36 -0.10
N TRP A 23 4.58 -3.37 0.78
CA TRP A 23 4.08 -2.03 0.45
C TRP A 23 5.02 -1.27 -0.50
N ASP A 24 6.34 -1.52 -0.46
CA ASP A 24 7.26 -0.98 -1.47
C ASP A 24 6.91 -1.48 -2.88
N HIS A 25 6.39 -2.71 -3.01
CA HIS A 25 5.88 -3.21 -4.29
C HIS A 25 4.61 -2.48 -4.74
N VAL A 26 3.68 -2.20 -3.80
CA VAL A 26 2.47 -1.40 -4.05
C VAL A 26 2.84 0.01 -4.54
N TYR A 27 3.84 0.64 -3.91
CA TYR A 27 4.36 1.94 -4.33
C TYR A 27 4.93 1.89 -5.75
N SER A 28 5.79 0.92 -6.04
CA SER A 28 6.36 0.75 -7.39
C SER A 28 5.29 0.56 -8.47
N LEU A 29 4.26 -0.26 -8.20
CA LEU A 29 3.15 -0.46 -9.13
C LEU A 29 2.32 0.82 -9.33
N THR A 30 2.18 1.62 -8.28
CA THR A 30 1.47 2.90 -8.34
C THR A 30 2.20 3.90 -9.25
N GLU A 31 3.52 4.01 -9.12
CA GLU A 31 4.32 4.89 -9.98
C GLU A 31 4.37 4.40 -11.44
N GLN A 32 4.42 3.07 -11.67
CA GLN A 32 4.29 2.50 -13.01
C GLN A 32 2.94 2.82 -13.65
N PHE A 33 1.86 2.69 -12.88
CA PHE A 33 0.52 3.04 -13.33
C PHE A 33 0.40 4.54 -13.63
N ALA A 34 0.99 5.40 -12.78
CA ALA A 34 1.02 6.84 -13.00
C ALA A 34 1.77 7.21 -14.29
N SER A 35 2.96 6.64 -14.49
CA SER A 35 3.80 6.88 -15.68
C SER A 35 3.07 6.48 -16.96
N LYS A 36 2.45 5.30 -17.00
CA LYS A 36 1.70 4.83 -18.18
C LYS A 36 0.42 5.63 -18.44
N SER A 37 -0.24 6.12 -17.38
CA SER A 37 -1.44 6.96 -17.51
C SER A 37 -1.10 8.35 -18.04
N SER A 38 0.01 8.94 -17.61
CA SER A 38 0.51 10.21 -18.16
C SER A 38 1.00 10.08 -19.61
N GLY A 39 1.56 8.92 -19.97
CA GLY A 39 1.95 8.61 -21.35
C GLY A 39 0.78 8.53 -22.33
N GLN A 40 -0.44 8.23 -21.87
CA GLN A 40 -1.66 8.30 -22.70
C GLN A 40 -2.11 9.74 -23.03
N PHE A 41 -1.63 10.75 -22.29
CA PHE A 41 -2.09 12.13 -22.45
C PHE A 41 -1.30 12.91 -23.52
N GLN A 42 -0.23 12.34 -24.07
CA GLN A 42 0.52 12.97 -25.15
C GLN A 42 -0.07 12.62 -26.53
N ALA A 43 -1.02 13.46 -26.96
CA ALA A 43 -1.38 13.83 -28.34
C ALA A 43 -2.91 13.84 -28.56
N PRO A 44 -3.56 15.00 -28.74
CA PRO A 44 -4.93 15.05 -29.27
C PRO A 44 -4.93 14.42 -30.67
N GLY A 45 -5.55 13.24 -30.82
CA GLY A 45 -5.69 12.55 -32.10
C GLY A 45 -5.03 11.17 -32.20
N GLN A 46 -4.18 10.76 -31.24
CA GLN A 46 -3.71 9.37 -31.18
C GLN A 46 -4.67 8.54 -30.32
N LYS A 47 -5.47 7.67 -30.96
CA LYS A 47 -6.10 6.55 -30.25
C LYS A 47 -4.97 5.70 -29.68
N GLY A 48 -4.72 5.81 -28.38
CA GLY A 48 -3.75 4.97 -27.68
C GLY A 48 -3.97 3.51 -28.09
N GLY A 49 -2.95 2.89 -28.68
CA GLY A 49 -3.07 1.54 -29.24
C GLY A 49 -3.61 0.56 -28.20
N SER A 50 -4.40 -0.42 -28.64
CA SER A 50 -5.06 -1.44 -27.79
C SER A 50 -4.13 -2.07 -26.72
N GLY A 51 -2.81 -2.11 -26.96
CA GLY A 51 -1.81 -2.60 -26.00
C GLY A 51 -1.61 -1.73 -24.75
N ILE A 52 -1.79 -0.41 -24.83
CA ILE A 52 -1.58 0.49 -23.67
C ILE A 52 -2.75 0.36 -22.68
N GLN A 53 -3.98 0.21 -23.17
CA GLN A 53 -5.13 -0.03 -22.30
C GLN A 53 -5.05 -1.39 -21.61
N SER A 54 -4.61 -2.45 -22.30
CA SER A 54 -4.43 -3.77 -21.68
C SER A 54 -3.36 -3.74 -20.58
N ASP A 55 -2.24 -3.03 -20.81
CA ASP A 55 -1.19 -2.84 -19.82
C ASP A 55 -1.69 -2.14 -18.56
N ILE A 56 -2.46 -1.07 -18.73
CA ILE A 56 -3.05 -0.33 -17.62
C ILE A 56 -4.00 -1.22 -16.81
N GLN A 57 -4.86 -2.00 -17.48
CA GLN A 57 -5.76 -2.91 -16.79
C GLN A 57 -5.01 -4.00 -16.03
N ALA A 58 -3.93 -4.54 -16.62
CA ALA A 58 -3.07 -5.51 -15.95
C ALA A 58 -2.40 -4.90 -14.71
N LEU A 59 -1.89 -3.67 -14.80
CA LEU A 59 -1.30 -2.95 -13.67
C LEU A 59 -2.31 -2.69 -12.55
N LYS A 60 -3.53 -2.24 -12.87
CA LYS A 60 -4.60 -2.04 -11.88
C LYS A 60 -4.92 -3.35 -11.15
N GLY A 61 -4.99 -4.46 -11.88
CA GLY A 61 -5.21 -5.78 -11.30
C GLY A 61 -4.07 -6.19 -10.36
N ARG A 62 -2.82 -5.98 -10.76
CA ARG A 62 -1.63 -6.27 -9.93
C ARG A 62 -1.59 -5.41 -8.67
N LEU A 63 -1.81 -4.10 -8.81
CA LEU A 63 -1.84 -3.15 -7.70
C LEU A 63 -2.92 -3.51 -6.68
N SER A 64 -4.13 -3.81 -7.15
CA SER A 64 -5.25 -4.18 -6.28
C SER A 64 -4.99 -5.48 -5.51
N ARG A 65 -4.37 -6.48 -6.16
CA ARG A 65 -3.97 -7.73 -5.48
C ARG A 65 -2.87 -7.49 -4.45
N ALA A 66 -1.81 -6.79 -4.83
CA ALA A 66 -0.69 -6.49 -3.93
C ALA A 66 -1.16 -5.73 -2.68
N ALA A 67 -2.04 -4.74 -2.82
CA ALA A 67 -2.59 -3.99 -1.69
C ALA A 67 -3.50 -4.86 -0.80
N ARG A 68 -4.30 -5.77 -1.38
CA ARG A 68 -5.08 -6.75 -0.59
C ARG A 68 -4.19 -7.71 0.19
N ASP A 69 -3.11 -8.19 -0.42
CA ASP A 69 -2.17 -9.12 0.22
C ASP A 69 -1.53 -8.47 1.45
N VAL A 70 -1.22 -7.17 1.38
CA VAL A 70 -0.77 -6.41 2.55
C VAL A 70 -1.87 -6.29 3.59
N GLY A 71 -3.11 -6.04 3.18
CA GLY A 71 -4.26 -6.07 4.07
C GLY A 71 -4.39 -7.39 4.84
N GLN A 72 -4.18 -8.53 4.18
CA GLN A 72 -4.21 -9.85 4.83
C GLN A 72 -3.07 -10.03 5.84
N VAL A 73 -1.85 -9.60 5.51
CA VAL A 73 -0.70 -9.63 6.45
C VAL A 73 -1.03 -8.81 7.70
N LEU A 74 -1.55 -7.59 7.51
CA LEU A 74 -1.88 -6.69 8.61
C LEU A 74 -3.02 -7.24 9.48
N LEU A 75 -4.07 -7.84 8.89
CA LEU A 75 -5.12 -8.53 9.63
C LEU A 75 -4.56 -9.71 10.42
N GLY A 76 -3.66 -10.49 9.83
CA GLY A 76 -2.96 -11.59 10.49
C GLY A 76 -2.15 -11.15 11.70
N GLY A 77 -1.70 -9.89 11.74
CA GLY A 77 -1.03 -9.25 12.87
C GLY A 77 -1.95 -8.51 13.85
N GLY A 78 -3.28 -8.51 13.64
CA GLY A 78 -4.23 -7.76 14.47
C GLY A 78 -4.27 -6.25 14.19
N LEU A 79 -3.71 -5.79 13.06
CA LEU A 79 -3.60 -4.39 12.68
C LEU A 79 -4.78 -3.96 11.79
N GLY A 80 -6.00 -4.13 12.31
CA GLY A 80 -7.24 -4.01 11.53
C GLY A 80 -7.41 -2.70 10.78
N ARG A 81 -7.04 -1.56 11.40
CA ARG A 81 -7.15 -0.24 10.76
C ARG A 81 -6.21 -0.08 9.57
N LEU A 82 -4.95 -0.52 9.71
CA LEU A 82 -3.98 -0.47 8.60
C LEU A 82 -4.41 -1.40 7.45
N ALA A 83 -5.00 -2.55 7.80
CA ALA A 83 -5.53 -3.45 6.79
C ALA A 83 -6.71 -2.85 6.03
N GLU A 84 -7.61 -2.14 6.72
CA GLU A 84 -8.70 -1.38 6.10
C GLU A 84 -8.14 -0.35 5.11
N ASP A 85 -7.14 0.43 5.53
CA ASP A 85 -6.48 1.41 4.65
C ASP A 85 -5.86 0.76 3.41
N ALA A 86 -5.18 -0.38 3.58
CA ALA A 86 -4.61 -1.14 2.46
C ALA A 86 -5.70 -1.66 1.49
N ASN A 87 -6.83 -2.12 2.03
CA ASN A 87 -7.96 -2.55 1.22
C ASN A 87 -8.64 -1.40 0.48
N GLN A 88 -8.67 -0.20 1.06
CA GLN A 88 -9.19 0.99 0.36
C GLN A 88 -8.30 1.38 -0.83
N VAL A 89 -6.96 1.29 -0.70
CA VAL A 89 -6.03 1.42 -1.84
C VAL A 89 -6.36 0.38 -2.92
N ALA A 90 -6.60 -0.86 -2.52
CA ALA A 90 -6.94 -1.93 -3.47
C ALA A 90 -8.25 -1.66 -4.22
N LEU A 91 -9.26 -1.09 -3.57
CA LEU A 91 -10.54 -0.73 -4.18
C LEU A 91 -10.39 0.47 -5.11
N LEU A 92 -9.69 1.50 -4.66
CA LEU A 92 -9.42 2.71 -5.44
C LEU A 92 -8.66 2.35 -6.73
N ALA A 93 -7.61 1.54 -6.63
CA ALA A 93 -6.84 1.04 -7.78
C ALA A 93 -7.70 0.36 -8.86
N ARG A 94 -8.79 -0.33 -8.50
CA ARG A 94 -9.72 -0.93 -9.48
C ARG A 94 -10.64 0.10 -10.13
N ARG A 95 -11.04 1.11 -9.37
CA ARG A 95 -12.05 2.11 -9.78
C ARG A 95 -11.48 3.20 -10.68
N ILE A 96 -10.20 3.54 -10.57
CA ILE A 96 -9.59 4.63 -11.35
C ILE A 96 -9.69 4.36 -12.85
N GLY A 97 -10.36 5.26 -13.58
CA GLY A 97 -10.36 5.26 -15.05
C GLY A 97 -9.06 5.82 -15.63
N ALA A 98 -8.72 5.43 -16.87
CA ALA A 98 -7.49 5.88 -17.54
C ALA A 98 -7.39 7.40 -17.70
N SER A 99 -8.52 8.11 -17.71
CA SER A 99 -8.60 9.57 -17.87
C SER A 99 -8.74 10.35 -16.55
N GLN A 100 -8.70 9.68 -15.39
CA GLN A 100 -8.99 10.29 -14.08
C GLN A 100 -7.73 10.69 -13.31
N MET A 101 -6.97 11.65 -13.85
CA MET A 101 -5.72 12.16 -13.23
C MET A 101 -5.90 12.60 -11.77
N GLY A 102 -7.04 13.21 -11.42
CA GLY A 102 -7.32 13.59 -10.03
C GLY A 102 -7.35 12.39 -9.07
N GLN A 103 -7.91 11.26 -9.50
CA GLN A 103 -7.97 10.06 -8.66
C GLN A 103 -6.62 9.34 -8.58
N LEU A 104 -5.75 9.51 -9.58
CA LEU A 104 -4.37 9.02 -9.53
C LEU A 104 -3.55 9.79 -8.48
N GLY A 105 -3.73 11.11 -8.37
CA GLY A 105 -3.15 11.91 -7.28
C GLY A 105 -3.60 11.38 -5.91
N THR A 106 -4.91 11.23 -5.71
CA THR A 106 -5.47 10.65 -4.48
C THR A 106 -4.92 9.26 -4.16
N LEU A 107 -4.73 8.40 -5.17
CA LEU A 107 -4.15 7.08 -4.98
C LEU A 107 -2.70 7.16 -4.48
N ARG A 108 -1.88 8.03 -5.09
CA ARG A 108 -0.48 8.23 -4.68
C ARG A 108 -0.39 8.75 -3.25
N ASP A 109 -1.22 9.74 -2.90
CA ASP A 109 -1.30 10.28 -1.54
C ASP A 109 -1.72 9.22 -0.54
N MET A 110 -2.70 8.39 -0.89
CA MET A 110 -3.17 7.31 -0.04
C MET A 110 -2.09 6.24 0.17
N VAL A 111 -1.37 5.86 -0.90
CA VAL A 111 -0.27 4.89 -0.83
C VAL A 111 0.87 5.41 0.05
N ALA A 112 1.25 6.69 -0.09
CA ALA A 112 2.25 7.32 0.76
C ALA A 112 1.77 7.39 2.22
N GLY A 113 0.50 7.76 2.45
CA GLY A 113 -0.08 7.86 3.79
C GLY A 113 -0.15 6.52 4.52
N VAL A 114 -0.42 5.41 3.82
CA VAL A 114 -0.35 4.07 4.43
C VAL A 114 1.08 3.69 4.81
N ARG A 115 2.07 3.99 3.98
CA ARG A 115 3.49 3.76 4.31
C ARG A 115 3.88 4.46 5.62
N SER A 116 3.58 5.75 5.74
CA SER A 116 3.87 6.51 6.95
C SER A 116 3.14 5.96 8.18
N ARG A 117 1.92 5.44 8.02
CA ARG A 117 1.17 4.82 9.11
C ARG A 117 1.75 3.46 9.53
N ILE A 118 2.21 2.63 8.60
CA ILE A 118 2.93 1.38 8.90
C ILE A 118 4.21 1.69 9.69
N GLU A 119 4.99 2.68 9.25
CA GLU A 119 6.23 3.08 9.94
C GLU A 119 5.98 3.64 11.34
N ARG A 120 4.91 4.44 11.51
CA ARG A 120 4.51 4.92 12.84
C ARG A 120 4.06 3.77 13.75
N ALA A 121 3.25 2.85 13.22
CA ALA A 121 2.82 1.68 13.99
C ALA A 121 4.01 0.81 14.41
N GLU A 122 5.00 0.63 13.52
CA GLU A 122 6.26 -0.07 13.85
C GLU A 122 6.97 0.60 15.02
N LYS A 123 7.11 1.94 15.02
CA LYS A 123 7.71 2.69 16.12
C LYS A 123 6.91 2.59 17.42
N THR A 124 5.59 2.76 17.37
CA THR A 124 4.72 2.69 18.55
C THR A 124 4.81 1.33 19.23
N VAL A 125 4.86 0.23 18.47
CA VAL A 125 5.00 -1.11 19.04
C VAL A 125 6.37 -1.29 19.71
N HIS A 126 7.45 -0.73 19.16
CA HIS A 126 8.76 -0.76 19.83
C HIS A 126 8.81 0.13 21.10
N SER A 127 8.15 1.28 21.09
CA SER A 127 8.13 2.21 22.24
C SER A 127 7.23 1.73 23.38
N GLY A 128 6.09 1.10 23.08
CA GLY A 128 5.19 0.55 24.11
C GLY A 128 5.86 -0.52 24.98
N GLU A 129 6.82 -1.26 24.43
CA GLU A 129 7.61 -2.24 25.21
C GLU A 129 8.66 -1.60 26.13
N GLN A 130 9.09 -0.37 25.84
CA GLN A 130 10.01 0.34 26.72
C GLN A 130 9.27 0.83 27.98
N GLU A 131 8.04 1.29 27.84
CA GLU A 131 7.22 1.75 28.96
C GLU A 131 6.71 0.59 29.84
N GLU A 132 6.33 -0.56 29.25
CA GLU A 132 5.89 -1.75 30.00
C GLU A 132 7.03 -2.50 30.72
N SER A 133 8.30 -2.28 30.34
CA SER A 133 9.44 -2.91 31.01
C SER A 133 10.02 -2.07 32.17
N GLU A 134 9.52 -0.85 32.39
CA GLU A 134 9.97 0.08 33.43
C GLU A 134 8.94 0.30 34.57
N GLY A 135 7.76 -0.31 34.49
CA GLY A 135 6.72 -0.31 35.55
C GLY A 135 6.67 -1.62 36.33
#